data_AF-A0A0H2VFZ5-F1
#
_entry.id   AF-A0A0H2VFZ5-F1
#
_cell.length_a   1.000
_cell.length_b   1.000
_cell.length_c   1.000
_cell.angle_alpha   90.00
_cell.angle_beta   90.00
_cell.angle_gamma   90.00
#
_symmetry.space_group_name_H-M   'P 1'
#
loop_
_entity.id
_entity.type
_entity.pdbx_description
1 polymer ?
#
loop_
_entity_poly.entity_id
_entity_poly.type
_entity_poly.pdbx_seq_one_letter_code
_entity_poly.pdbx_strand_id
1 'polypeptide(L)'
;MPDSLEYWLERAQNVIKVESLADAQAIVEVERIILQMYAEIAKELLAFYAKYATDTGLTIQEVMKKADEFDVYAFRNKAKKYVKRKDFSDEANNALKLYNLSMKVSREKLLKQQLDLIVKDSTLDIQDEIENKLVDAVDREVERQVHILGENVKIDDTEVKAVVNSNFKGVNWSTRLWQDMAVVQKEVERTTSNVLLRGRHPNEYIKDFKKQTNTTTYNTSRLLVTESARVQAESQKLTYLKDLGEDGEYKYVAKIDKKTSKICHSLNSKVFKVKDMIFGVNAPPMHPWCRSTTVPHVGNWRDRFFTERKGKYRVEDKELVKEKLQEKAKKEMLEMIDDGKIKIELNNEKQERHILNTKAYYNKKYNSSILPSYITLDTKEIEKITKKEFINFPVLFDDEGKFRNKQIINYNKIIGKSYVNDEYIETKLGKVHYSKTGFHVVPYIKKE
;
A
#
# COMPACT_ATOMS: atom_id res chain seq x y z
N MET A 1 -8.87 -13.16 -27.04
CA MET A 1 -8.19 -12.13 -26.22
C MET A 1 -9.28 -11.34 -25.51
N PRO A 2 -9.12 -10.95 -24.24
CA PRO A 2 -10.15 -10.22 -23.52
C PRO A 2 -10.49 -8.94 -24.27
N ASP A 3 -11.78 -8.64 -24.37
CA ASP A 3 -12.27 -7.39 -24.94
C ASP A 3 -11.57 -6.22 -24.24
N SER A 4 -11.21 -5.18 -24.99
CA SER A 4 -10.53 -3.98 -24.48
C SER A 4 -11.22 -3.39 -23.24
N LEU A 5 -12.55 -3.56 -23.15
CA LEU A 5 -13.39 -3.18 -22.03
C LEU A 5 -13.19 -4.04 -20.78
N GLU A 6 -13.01 -5.35 -20.94
CA GLU A 6 -12.82 -6.30 -19.85
C GLU A 6 -11.52 -6.01 -19.09
N TYR A 7 -10.44 -5.71 -19.82
CA TYR A 7 -9.16 -5.27 -19.26
C TYR A 7 -9.30 -4.04 -18.36
N TRP A 8 -9.99 -3.00 -18.84
CA TRP A 8 -10.17 -1.77 -18.07
C TRP A 8 -11.06 -1.98 -16.84
N LEU A 9 -12.08 -2.82 -16.94
CA LEU A 9 -12.95 -3.15 -15.82
C LEU A 9 -12.20 -3.94 -14.73
N GLU A 10 -11.41 -4.94 -15.10
CA GLU A 10 -10.57 -5.68 -14.16
C GLU A 10 -9.56 -4.74 -13.47
N ARG A 11 -8.95 -3.85 -14.25
CA ARG A 11 -8.04 -2.83 -13.71
C ARG A 11 -8.74 -1.90 -12.73
N ALA A 12 -9.93 -1.40 -13.05
CA ALA A 12 -10.70 -0.56 -12.15
C ALA A 12 -11.02 -1.28 -10.83
N GLN A 13 -11.37 -2.56 -10.89
CA GLN A 13 -11.61 -3.37 -9.70
C GLN A 13 -10.34 -3.52 -8.85
N ASN A 14 -9.18 -3.72 -9.49
CA ASN A 14 -7.90 -3.77 -8.80
C ASN A 14 -7.55 -2.43 -8.14
N VAL A 15 -7.75 -1.30 -8.84
CA VAL A 15 -7.56 0.05 -8.26
C VAL A 15 -8.45 0.24 -7.04
N ILE A 16 -9.74 -0.06 -7.18
CA ILE A 16 -10.70 0.03 -6.08
C ILE A 16 -10.24 -0.80 -4.87
N LYS A 17 -9.71 -2.01 -5.10
CA LYS A 17 -9.23 -2.89 -4.04
C LYS A 17 -7.99 -2.32 -3.35
N VAL A 18 -6.97 -1.93 -4.11
CA VAL A 18 -5.71 -1.39 -3.59
C VAL A 18 -5.96 -0.10 -2.81
N GLU A 19 -6.73 0.83 -3.37
CA GLU A 19 -7.01 2.10 -2.69
C GLU A 19 -7.90 1.91 -1.47
N SER A 20 -8.86 0.98 -1.50
CA SER A 20 -9.64 0.66 -0.29
C SER A 20 -8.80 0.07 0.84
N LEU A 21 -7.73 -0.67 0.52
CA LEU A 21 -6.80 -1.20 1.53
C LEU A 21 -5.91 -0.09 2.08
N ALA A 22 -5.38 0.76 1.20
CA ALA A 22 -4.56 1.91 1.61
C ALA A 22 -5.38 2.90 2.46
N ASP A 23 -6.65 3.15 2.09
CA ASP A 23 -7.58 3.95 2.88
C ASP A 23 -7.81 3.33 4.27
N ALA A 24 -8.02 2.02 4.34
CA ALA A 24 -8.22 1.33 5.61
C ALA A 24 -6.99 1.41 6.52
N GLN A 25 -5.78 1.34 5.97
CA GLN A 25 -4.53 1.49 6.73
C GLN A 25 -4.39 2.90 7.30
N ALA A 26 -4.56 3.94 6.47
CA ALA A 26 -4.47 5.33 6.92
C ALA A 26 -5.57 5.67 7.94
N ILE A 27 -6.77 5.09 7.80
CA ILE A 27 -7.84 5.24 8.80
C ILE A 27 -7.44 4.68 10.16
N VAL A 28 -6.76 3.52 10.21
CA VAL A 28 -6.28 2.94 11.47
C VAL A 28 -5.27 3.85 12.15
N GLU A 29 -4.38 4.47 11.38
CA GLU A 29 -3.37 5.39 11.92
C GLU A 29 -4.00 6.70 12.42
N VAL A 30 -4.93 7.29 11.66
CA VAL A 30 -5.74 8.43 12.10
C VAL A 30 -6.52 8.11 13.38
N GLU A 31 -7.15 6.93 13.46
CA GLU A 31 -7.88 6.49 14.65
C GLU A 31 -6.93 6.35 15.86
N ARG A 32 -5.71 5.83 15.65
CA ARG A 32 -4.67 5.73 16.68
C ARG A 32 -4.30 7.11 17.24
N ILE A 33 -4.05 8.09 16.38
CA ILE A 33 -3.70 9.46 16.78
C ILE A 33 -4.84 10.10 17.57
N ILE A 34 -6.08 9.98 17.09
CA ILE A 34 -7.27 10.52 17.77
C ILE A 34 -7.46 9.87 19.15
N LEU A 35 -7.29 8.55 19.24
CA LEU A 35 -7.40 7.82 20.51
C LEU A 35 -6.34 8.30 21.52
N GLN A 36 -5.11 8.51 21.07
CA GLN A 36 -4.03 9.04 21.91
C GLN A 36 -4.31 10.46 22.39
N MET A 37 -4.73 11.34 21.48
CA MET A 37 -5.12 12.72 21.80
C MET A 37 -6.14 12.76 22.95
N TYR A 38 -7.25 12.01 22.85
CA TYR A 38 -8.27 11.98 23.91
C TYR A 38 -7.78 11.32 25.21
N ALA A 39 -6.92 10.30 25.11
CA ALA A 39 -6.32 9.67 26.28
C ALA A 39 -5.38 10.63 27.03
N GLU A 40 -4.58 11.41 26.31
CA GLU A 40 -3.69 12.43 26.88
C GLU A 40 -4.49 13.57 27.51
N ILE A 41 -5.52 14.08 26.85
CA ILE A 41 -6.44 15.07 27.42
C ILE A 41 -7.04 14.56 28.74
N ALA A 42 -7.56 13.33 28.75
CA ALA A 42 -8.15 12.74 29.96
C ALA A 42 -7.10 12.57 31.08
N LYS A 43 -5.89 12.14 30.74
CA LYS A 43 -4.77 12.00 31.68
C LYS A 43 -4.37 13.33 32.29
N GLU A 44 -4.21 14.39 31.49
CA GLU A 44 -3.86 15.73 31.97
C GLU A 44 -4.96 16.32 32.87
N LEU A 45 -6.23 16.13 32.50
CA LEU A 45 -7.37 16.54 33.33
C LEU A 45 -7.41 15.79 34.67
N LEU A 46 -7.14 14.48 34.67
CA LEU A 46 -7.09 13.67 35.89
C LEU A 46 -5.89 14.03 36.78
N ALA A 47 -4.71 14.20 36.19
CA ALA A 47 -3.51 14.60 36.91
C ALA A 47 -3.68 15.97 37.55
N PHE A 48 -4.28 16.91 36.81
CA PHE A 48 -4.68 18.19 37.37
C PHE A 48 -5.70 17.99 38.49
N TYR A 49 -6.83 17.32 38.27
CA TYR A 49 -7.85 17.12 39.31
C TYR A 49 -7.29 16.51 40.60
N ALA A 50 -6.50 15.43 40.50
CA ALA A 50 -5.91 14.74 41.63
C ALA A 50 -5.00 15.65 42.47
N LYS A 51 -4.18 16.49 41.82
CA LYS A 51 -3.29 17.44 42.50
C LYS A 51 -4.02 18.51 43.31
N TYR A 52 -5.29 18.78 43.00
CA TYR A 52 -6.06 19.85 43.66
C TYR A 52 -7.06 19.32 44.69
N ALA A 53 -7.60 18.12 44.47
CA ALA A 53 -8.53 17.47 45.40
C ALA A 53 -7.87 17.12 46.75
N THR A 54 -6.56 16.83 46.77
CA THR A 54 -5.84 16.46 47.99
C THR A 54 -5.33 17.63 48.83
N ASP A 55 -5.13 18.81 48.24
CA ASP A 55 -4.25 19.84 48.84
C ASP A 55 -4.96 20.97 49.61
N THR A 56 -6.30 21.10 49.56
CA THR A 56 -6.92 22.41 49.90
C THR A 56 -8.21 22.41 50.74
N GLY A 57 -9.00 21.34 50.77
CA GLY A 57 -10.27 21.30 51.52
C GLY A 57 -11.33 22.33 51.09
N LEU A 58 -11.12 23.06 50.00
CA LEU A 58 -12.06 24.03 49.39
C LEU A 58 -12.59 23.46 48.06
N THR A 59 -13.80 23.87 47.66
CA THR A 59 -14.35 23.48 46.36
C THR A 59 -13.66 24.27 45.24
N ILE A 60 -13.50 23.67 44.05
CA ILE A 60 -12.80 24.34 42.93
C ILE A 60 -13.49 25.65 42.52
N GLN A 61 -14.82 25.76 42.69
CA GLN A 61 -15.58 27.00 42.47
C GLN A 61 -15.12 28.18 43.34
N GLU A 62 -14.88 27.95 44.63
CA GLU A 62 -14.50 29.01 45.58
C GLU A 62 -13.10 29.54 45.31
N VAL A 63 -12.25 28.71 44.69
CA VAL A 63 -10.89 29.06 44.28
C VAL A 63 -10.90 30.02 43.08
N MET A 64 -11.89 29.92 42.19
CA MET A 64 -11.90 30.64 40.91
C MET A 64 -12.44 32.07 41.03
N LYS A 65 -13.55 32.27 41.76
CA LYS A 65 -14.19 33.60 41.92
C LYS A 65 -13.27 34.65 42.54
N LYS A 66 -12.36 34.24 43.43
CA LYS A 66 -11.47 35.14 44.20
C LYS A 66 -10.16 35.48 43.49
N ALA A 67 -9.85 34.81 42.38
CA ALA A 67 -8.58 34.94 41.69
C ALA A 67 -8.65 35.80 40.42
N ASP A 68 -9.83 35.99 39.82
CA ASP A 68 -10.07 36.98 38.75
C ASP A 68 -9.94 38.43 39.22
N GLU A 69 -10.05 38.70 40.54
CA GLU A 69 -9.98 40.05 41.13
C GLU A 69 -8.56 40.49 41.55
N PHE A 70 -7.53 39.65 41.42
CA PHE A 70 -6.26 39.81 42.15
C PHE A 70 -5.00 39.78 41.27
N ASP A 71 -4.20 40.86 41.30
CA ASP A 71 -2.93 40.96 40.56
C ASP A 71 -1.80 40.15 41.24
N VAL A 72 -1.52 38.99 40.64
CA VAL A 72 -0.58 37.96 41.13
C VAL A 72 0.87 38.46 41.17
N TYR A 73 1.25 39.40 40.29
CA TYR A 73 2.63 39.81 40.13
C TYR A 73 3.04 40.82 41.21
N ALA A 74 2.15 41.77 41.53
CA ALA A 74 2.36 42.76 42.58
C ALA A 74 2.45 42.13 43.98
N PHE A 75 1.69 41.06 44.23
CA PHE A 75 1.54 40.48 45.57
C PHE A 75 2.65 39.47 45.96
N ARG A 76 3.38 38.91 44.97
CA ARG A 76 4.46 37.91 45.16
C ARG A 76 5.57 38.37 46.11
N ASN A 77 5.98 39.64 46.01
CA ASN A 77 7.04 40.20 46.85
C ASN A 77 6.57 40.47 48.30
N LYS A 78 5.29 40.75 48.49
CA LYS A 78 4.67 40.94 49.81
C LYS A 78 4.51 39.60 50.53
N ALA A 79 4.03 38.57 49.82
CA ALA A 79 3.94 37.20 50.31
C ALA A 79 5.30 36.64 50.79
N LYS A 80 6.37 36.82 50.00
CA LYS A 80 7.74 36.44 50.42
C LYS A 80 8.19 37.15 51.71
N LYS A 81 7.82 38.42 51.89
CA LYS A 81 8.15 39.19 53.10
C LYS A 81 7.36 38.74 54.33
N TYR A 82 6.11 38.29 54.18
CA TYR A 82 5.32 37.73 55.29
C TYR A 82 5.89 36.39 55.78
N VAL A 83 6.20 35.48 54.84
CA VAL A 83 6.81 34.18 55.15
C VAL A 83 8.20 34.34 55.79
N LYS A 84 9.05 35.24 55.27
CA LYS A 84 10.40 35.49 55.82
C LYS A 84 10.35 36.08 57.24
N ARG A 85 9.33 36.89 57.55
CA ARG A 85 9.14 37.52 58.87
C ARG A 85 8.33 36.66 59.84
N LYS A 86 7.84 35.48 59.42
CA LYS A 86 6.95 34.60 60.19
C LYS A 86 5.71 35.35 60.73
N ASP A 87 5.19 36.27 59.92
CA ASP A 87 3.96 37.02 60.24
C ASP A 87 2.75 36.14 59.92
N PHE A 88 2.08 35.67 60.98
CA PHE A 88 0.90 34.82 60.92
C PHE A 88 -0.37 35.52 61.41
N SER A 89 -0.39 36.85 61.37
CA SER A 89 -1.63 37.60 61.62
C SER A 89 -2.75 37.11 60.69
N ASP A 90 -4.00 37.18 61.14
CA ASP A 90 -5.15 36.71 60.34
C ASP A 90 -5.20 37.39 58.97
N GLU A 91 -4.81 38.65 58.90
CA GLU A 91 -4.74 39.44 57.67
C GLU A 91 -3.61 38.97 56.74
N ALA A 92 -2.41 38.66 57.26
CA ALA A 92 -1.31 38.09 56.49
C ALA A 92 -1.61 36.66 56.00
N ASN A 93 -2.28 35.85 56.83
CA ASN A 93 -2.72 34.50 56.46
C ASN A 93 -3.80 34.54 55.37
N ASN A 94 -4.74 35.46 55.45
CA ASN A 94 -5.77 35.63 54.43
C ASN A 94 -5.15 36.11 53.10
N ALA A 95 -4.19 37.03 53.17
CA ALA A 95 -3.42 37.53 52.04
C ALA A 95 -2.55 36.44 51.37
N LEU A 96 -1.90 35.56 52.15
CA LEU A 96 -1.15 34.40 51.63
C LEU A 96 -2.07 33.35 51.00
N LYS A 97 -3.27 33.12 51.57
CA LYS A 97 -4.30 32.27 50.97
C LYS A 97 -4.73 32.80 49.60
N LEU A 98 -5.04 34.11 49.50
CA LEU A 98 -5.38 34.79 48.24
C LEU A 98 -4.26 34.70 47.19
N TYR A 99 -3.01 34.91 47.58
CA TYR A 99 -1.86 34.73 46.69
C TYR A 99 -1.73 33.28 46.18
N ASN A 100 -1.83 32.29 47.07
CA ASN A 100 -1.83 30.87 46.69
C ASN A 100 -3.03 30.50 45.80
N LEU A 101 -4.16 31.19 45.93
CA LEU A 101 -5.35 31.05 45.08
C LEU A 101 -5.14 31.64 43.68
N SER A 102 -4.55 32.83 43.61
CA SER A 102 -4.28 33.54 42.36
C SER A 102 -3.23 32.83 41.48
N MET A 103 -2.27 32.16 42.11
CA MET A 103 -1.36 31.21 41.46
C MET A 103 -2.07 29.97 40.88
N LYS A 104 -3.35 29.73 41.18
CA LYS A 104 -4.14 28.60 40.64
C LYS A 104 -4.99 28.99 39.44
N VAL A 105 -5.46 30.24 39.31
CA VAL A 105 -6.14 30.71 38.08
C VAL A 105 -5.17 30.84 36.91
N SER A 106 -3.92 31.24 37.14
CA SER A 106 -2.90 31.15 36.10
C SER A 106 -2.67 29.69 35.63
N ARG A 107 -2.94 28.70 36.50
CA ARG A 107 -2.82 27.27 36.18
C ARG A 107 -4.02 26.73 35.42
N GLU A 108 -5.24 27.28 35.58
CA GLU A 108 -6.35 26.98 34.67
C GLU A 108 -5.99 27.41 33.25
N LYS A 109 -5.53 28.65 33.09
CA LYS A 109 -5.17 29.17 31.77
C LYS A 109 -4.05 28.36 31.15
N LEU A 110 -3.07 27.96 31.97
CA LEU A 110 -1.99 27.06 31.56
C LEU A 110 -2.52 25.67 31.14
N LEU A 111 -3.44 25.08 31.89
CA LEU A 111 -4.03 23.79 31.55
C LEU A 111 -4.82 23.86 30.23
N LYS A 112 -5.65 24.90 30.05
CA LYS A 112 -6.36 25.13 28.78
C LYS A 112 -5.38 25.24 27.61
N GLN A 113 -4.32 26.03 27.77
CA GLN A 113 -3.26 26.15 26.76
C GLN A 113 -2.54 24.82 26.49
N GLN A 114 -2.28 24.01 27.52
CA GLN A 114 -1.66 22.70 27.37
C GLN A 114 -2.56 21.72 26.62
N LEU A 115 -3.85 21.69 26.94
CA LEU A 115 -4.84 20.85 26.24
C LEU A 115 -5.05 21.32 24.79
N ASP A 116 -5.06 22.64 24.55
CA ASP A 116 -5.08 23.21 23.21
C ASP A 116 -3.87 22.79 22.38
N LEU A 117 -2.68 22.74 23.01
CA LEU A 117 -1.47 22.27 22.35
C LEU A 117 -1.60 20.80 21.96
N ILE A 118 -2.11 19.93 22.84
CA ILE A 118 -2.36 18.52 22.52
C ILE A 118 -3.28 18.39 21.31
N VAL A 119 -4.40 19.13 21.29
CA VAL A 119 -5.34 19.09 20.16
C VAL A 119 -4.67 19.56 18.87
N LYS A 120 -3.87 20.64 18.91
CA LYS A 120 -3.18 21.18 17.73
C LYS A 120 -2.08 20.26 17.21
N ASP A 121 -1.28 19.70 18.11
CA ASP A 121 -0.21 18.75 17.80
C ASP A 121 -0.78 17.50 17.11
N SER A 122 -1.81 16.89 17.72
CA SER A 122 -2.53 15.77 17.10
C SER A 122 -3.23 16.16 15.79
N THR A 123 -3.67 17.41 15.63
CA THR A 123 -4.24 17.89 14.35
C THR A 123 -3.18 17.93 13.25
N LEU A 124 -1.94 18.32 13.58
CA LEU A 124 -0.82 18.31 12.64
C LEU A 124 -0.47 16.87 12.25
N ASP A 125 -0.36 15.96 13.21
CA ASP A 125 -0.11 14.54 12.93
C ASP A 125 -1.19 13.94 12.00
N ILE A 126 -2.46 14.25 12.24
CA ILE A 126 -3.57 13.83 11.37
C ILE A 126 -3.44 14.47 9.98
N GLN A 127 -3.06 15.75 9.92
CA GLN A 127 -2.89 16.45 8.66
C GLN A 127 -1.78 15.80 7.83
N ASP A 128 -0.64 15.50 8.45
CA ASP A 128 0.51 14.88 7.80
C ASP A 128 0.16 13.48 7.28
N GLU A 129 -0.55 12.67 8.08
CA GLU A 129 -1.01 11.33 7.65
C GLU A 129 -1.97 11.41 6.46
N ILE A 130 -2.92 12.37 6.48
CA ILE A 130 -3.81 12.60 5.34
C ILE A 130 -3.02 13.07 4.12
N GLU A 131 -2.12 14.05 4.26
CA GLU A 131 -1.33 14.59 3.16
C GLU A 131 -0.49 13.50 2.51
N ASN A 132 0.24 12.72 3.30
CA ASN A 132 1.04 11.58 2.83
C ASN A 132 0.17 10.59 2.05
N LYS A 133 -1.01 10.23 2.59
CA LYS A 133 -1.94 9.33 1.90
C LYS A 133 -2.46 9.90 0.58
N LEU A 134 -2.70 11.21 0.51
CA LEU A 134 -3.16 11.88 -0.72
C LEU A 134 -2.05 11.95 -1.76
N VAL A 135 -0.83 12.30 -1.36
CA VAL A 135 0.37 12.27 -2.22
C VAL A 135 0.61 10.87 -2.76
N ASP A 136 0.63 9.87 -1.90
CA ASP A 136 0.78 8.46 -2.28
C ASP A 136 -0.32 7.99 -3.24
N ALA A 137 -1.55 8.49 -3.09
CA ALA A 137 -2.66 8.16 -3.99
C ALA A 137 -2.47 8.78 -5.38
N VAL A 138 -1.92 9.99 -5.45
CA VAL A 138 -1.51 10.63 -6.70
C VAL A 138 -0.38 9.83 -7.34
N ASP A 139 0.69 9.55 -6.62
CA ASP A 139 1.87 8.83 -7.12
C ASP A 139 1.51 7.44 -7.65
N ARG A 140 0.72 6.68 -6.89
CA ARG A 140 0.23 5.38 -7.36
C ARG A 140 -0.61 5.52 -8.63
N GLU A 141 -1.41 6.58 -8.78
CA GLU A 141 -2.17 6.81 -10.01
C GLU A 141 -1.24 7.13 -11.17
N VAL A 142 -0.24 7.98 -10.96
CA VAL A 142 0.78 8.31 -11.97
C VAL A 142 1.52 7.06 -12.44
N GLU A 143 2.07 6.29 -11.50
CA GLU A 143 2.78 5.02 -11.81
C GLU A 143 1.89 4.05 -12.58
N ARG A 144 0.61 3.95 -12.17
CA ARG A 144 -0.39 3.14 -12.86
C ARG A 144 -0.52 3.57 -14.32
N GLN A 145 -0.65 4.87 -14.59
CA GLN A 145 -0.81 5.38 -15.95
C GLN A 145 0.50 5.25 -16.76
N VAL A 146 1.67 5.42 -16.14
CA VAL A 146 2.98 5.18 -16.78
C VAL A 146 3.12 3.76 -17.33
N HIS A 147 2.69 2.73 -16.58
CA HIS A 147 2.72 1.35 -17.05
C HIS A 147 1.85 1.08 -18.29
N ILE A 148 0.83 1.92 -18.53
CA ILE A 148 -0.02 1.85 -19.72
C ILE A 148 0.64 2.57 -20.90
N LEU A 149 1.38 3.65 -20.64
CA LEU A 149 1.82 4.61 -21.65
C LEU A 149 3.21 4.34 -22.21
N GLY A 150 4.07 3.61 -21.47
CA GLY A 150 5.43 3.24 -21.89
C GLY A 150 6.45 4.38 -21.83
N GLU A 151 6.05 5.56 -21.37
CA GLU A 151 6.93 6.70 -21.09
C GLU A 151 7.05 6.91 -19.58
N ASN A 152 8.27 7.15 -19.10
CA ASN A 152 8.52 7.57 -17.71
C ASN A 152 8.04 9.01 -17.49
N VAL A 153 6.73 9.19 -17.31
CA VAL A 153 6.16 10.48 -16.89
C VAL A 153 6.29 10.56 -15.37
N LYS A 154 7.34 11.20 -14.88
CA LYS A 154 7.33 11.73 -13.51
C LYS A 154 6.51 13.01 -13.52
N ILE A 155 5.43 13.06 -12.74
CA ILE A 155 4.76 14.31 -12.43
C ILE A 155 5.70 15.10 -11.50
N ASP A 156 5.80 16.41 -11.73
CA ASP A 156 6.57 17.29 -10.87
C ASP A 156 5.92 17.39 -9.48
N ASP A 157 6.72 17.40 -8.41
CA ASP A 157 6.21 17.48 -7.02
C ASP A 157 5.30 18.70 -6.81
N THR A 158 5.50 19.78 -7.57
CA THR A 158 4.63 20.97 -7.53
C THR A 158 3.24 20.68 -8.07
N GLU A 159 3.13 19.87 -9.13
CA GLU A 159 1.87 19.45 -9.73
C GLU A 159 1.14 18.45 -8.83
N VAL A 160 1.86 17.53 -8.18
CA VAL A 160 1.30 16.65 -7.13
C VAL A 160 0.69 17.48 -5.99
N LYS A 161 1.45 18.45 -5.45
CA LYS A 161 0.96 19.33 -4.38
C LYS A 161 -0.22 20.19 -4.81
N ALA A 162 -0.27 20.61 -6.08
CA ALA A 162 -1.39 21.37 -6.62
C ALA A 162 -2.68 20.52 -6.65
N VAL A 163 -2.59 19.26 -7.09
CA VAL A 163 -3.72 18.31 -7.08
C VAL A 163 -4.18 18.01 -5.65
N VAL A 164 -3.25 17.74 -4.73
CA VAL A 164 -3.56 17.47 -3.32
C VAL A 164 -4.29 18.64 -2.66
N ASN A 165 -3.83 19.86 -2.88
CA ASN A 165 -4.35 21.06 -2.22
C ASN A 165 -5.42 21.82 -3.02
N SER A 166 -5.92 21.23 -4.11
CA SER A 166 -6.93 21.87 -4.95
C SER A 166 -8.26 22.08 -4.20
N ASN A 167 -8.99 23.11 -4.61
CA ASN A 167 -10.26 23.46 -4.00
C ASN A 167 -11.33 22.45 -4.42
N PHE A 168 -12.07 21.92 -3.43
CA PHE A 168 -13.23 21.10 -3.70
C PHE A 168 -14.44 21.70 -3.01
N LYS A 169 -15.53 21.98 -3.73
CA LYS A 169 -16.76 22.58 -3.15
C LYS A 169 -16.50 23.83 -2.29
N GLY A 170 -15.59 24.70 -2.73
CA GLY A 170 -15.34 26.01 -2.12
C GLY A 170 -14.25 26.03 -1.05
N VAL A 171 -13.76 24.89 -0.55
CA VAL A 171 -12.69 24.83 0.48
C VAL A 171 -11.70 23.70 0.21
N ASN A 172 -10.46 23.85 0.68
CA ASN A 172 -9.48 22.75 0.67
C ASN A 172 -9.73 21.78 1.84
N TRP A 173 -9.13 20.60 1.76
CA TRP A 173 -9.32 19.54 2.76
C TRP A 173 -8.72 19.90 4.12
N SER A 174 -7.57 20.56 4.17
CA SER A 174 -6.90 20.93 5.42
C SER A 174 -7.74 21.93 6.20
N THR A 175 -8.37 22.91 5.55
CA THR A 175 -9.32 23.83 6.22
C THR A 175 -10.50 23.07 6.82
N ARG A 176 -11.02 22.02 6.16
CA ARG A 176 -12.10 21.18 6.73
C ARG A 176 -11.63 20.46 7.98
N LEU A 177 -10.43 19.89 7.96
CA LEU A 177 -9.83 19.24 9.13
C LEU A 177 -9.72 20.22 10.29
N TRP A 178 -9.15 21.41 10.08
CA TRP A 178 -9.02 22.43 11.12
C TRP A 178 -10.38 22.93 11.66
N GLN A 179 -11.40 23.02 10.80
CA GLN A 179 -12.77 23.35 11.23
C GLN A 179 -13.37 22.25 12.12
N ASP A 180 -13.22 20.98 11.76
CA ASP A 180 -13.67 19.86 12.58
C ASP A 180 -12.90 19.81 13.91
N MET A 181 -11.58 20.08 13.89
CA MET A 181 -10.75 20.11 15.10
C MET A 181 -11.03 21.31 16.01
N ALA A 182 -11.50 22.44 15.47
CA ALA A 182 -11.99 23.55 16.29
C ALA A 182 -13.23 23.16 17.13
N VAL A 183 -14.07 22.24 16.63
CA VAL A 183 -15.19 21.68 17.40
C VAL A 183 -14.68 20.82 18.56
N VAL A 184 -13.65 20.00 18.30
CA VAL A 184 -12.98 19.20 19.34
C VAL A 184 -12.38 20.11 20.41
N GLN A 185 -11.63 21.14 20.00
CA GLN A 185 -11.03 22.11 20.91
C GLN A 185 -12.09 22.76 21.82
N LYS A 186 -13.20 23.22 21.24
CA LYS A 186 -14.30 23.82 22.01
C LYS A 186 -14.91 22.86 23.02
N GLU A 187 -15.02 21.57 22.70
CA GLU A 187 -15.49 20.58 23.66
C GLU A 187 -14.50 20.34 24.79
N VAL A 188 -13.21 20.24 24.46
CA VAL A 188 -12.14 20.07 25.46
C VAL A 188 -12.14 21.26 26.41
N GLU A 189 -12.24 22.48 25.89
CA GLU A 189 -12.38 23.70 26.69
C GLU A 189 -13.64 23.67 27.58
N ARG A 190 -14.78 23.22 27.05
CA ARG A 190 -16.04 23.08 27.81
C ARG A 190 -15.89 22.08 28.95
N THR A 191 -15.31 20.92 28.67
CA THR A 191 -15.09 19.86 29.65
C THR A 191 -14.12 20.31 30.74
N THR A 192 -13.00 20.90 30.33
CA THR A 192 -12.01 21.51 31.22
C THR A 192 -12.67 22.56 32.10
N SER A 193 -13.47 23.44 31.52
CA SER A 193 -14.20 24.45 32.27
C SER A 193 -15.17 23.85 33.27
N ASN A 194 -15.86 22.73 32.97
CA ASN A 194 -16.72 22.09 33.97
C ASN A 194 -15.95 21.37 35.08
N VAL A 195 -14.83 20.71 34.75
CA VAL A 195 -13.95 20.08 35.74
C VAL A 195 -13.43 21.15 36.71
N LEU A 196 -12.98 22.28 36.17
CA LEU A 196 -12.43 23.40 36.95
C LEU A 196 -13.55 24.20 37.64
N LEU A 197 -14.41 24.89 36.89
CA LEU A 197 -15.44 25.80 37.43
C LEU A 197 -16.57 25.12 38.19
N ARG A 198 -16.73 23.80 38.12
CA ARG A 198 -17.84 23.12 38.80
C ARG A 198 -17.38 21.98 39.70
N GLY A 199 -16.07 21.76 39.83
CA GLY A 199 -15.52 20.68 40.66
C GLY A 199 -15.94 19.28 40.24
N ARG A 200 -16.37 19.12 38.98
CA ARG A 200 -16.84 17.84 38.44
C ARG A 200 -15.67 16.89 38.27
N HIS A 201 -15.86 15.63 38.63
CA HIS A 201 -14.79 14.65 38.51
C HIS A 201 -14.56 14.34 37.01
N PRO A 202 -13.31 14.33 36.49
CA PRO A 202 -13.04 14.07 35.07
C PRO A 202 -13.68 12.76 34.55
N ASN A 203 -13.75 11.72 35.39
CA ASN A 203 -14.42 10.45 35.06
C ASN A 203 -15.90 10.58 34.64
N GLU A 204 -16.60 11.64 35.07
CA GLU A 204 -17.97 11.89 34.62
C GLU A 204 -18.05 12.09 33.09
N TYR A 205 -16.96 12.57 32.47
CA TYR A 205 -16.87 12.88 31.04
C TYR A 205 -16.31 11.75 30.17
N ILE A 206 -15.96 10.58 30.73
CA ILE A 206 -15.41 9.46 29.95
C ILE A 206 -16.36 9.04 28.81
N LYS A 207 -17.67 9.03 29.07
CA LYS A 207 -18.68 8.71 28.05
C LYS A 207 -18.71 9.76 26.94
N ASP A 208 -18.57 11.02 27.30
CA ASP A 208 -18.55 12.14 26.35
C ASP A 208 -17.28 12.08 25.50
N PHE A 209 -16.11 11.86 26.10
CA PHE A 209 -14.86 11.66 25.36
C PHE A 209 -14.95 10.47 24.41
N LYS A 210 -15.50 9.33 24.82
CA LYS A 210 -15.67 8.18 23.93
C LYS A 210 -16.57 8.52 22.73
N LYS A 211 -17.67 9.24 22.96
CA LYS A 211 -18.57 9.68 21.89
C LYS A 211 -17.88 10.66 20.94
N GLN A 212 -17.11 11.57 21.50
CA GLN A 212 -16.30 12.56 20.78
C GLN A 212 -15.24 11.87 19.92
N THR A 213 -14.43 10.96 20.48
CA THR A 213 -13.48 10.12 19.75
C THR A 213 -14.13 9.47 18.53
N ASN A 214 -15.25 8.77 18.72
CA ASN A 214 -15.95 8.11 17.60
C ASN A 214 -16.42 9.10 16.52
N THR A 215 -16.85 10.29 16.93
CA THR A 215 -17.34 11.33 16.00
C THR A 215 -16.18 11.94 15.22
N THR A 216 -15.08 12.28 15.89
CA THR A 216 -13.85 12.81 15.29
C THR A 216 -13.27 11.78 14.33
N THR A 217 -13.12 10.51 14.74
CA THR A 217 -12.66 9.43 13.87
C THR A 217 -13.55 9.32 12.63
N TYR A 218 -14.88 9.27 12.81
CA TYR A 218 -15.81 9.17 11.67
C TYR A 218 -15.67 10.33 10.69
N ASN A 219 -15.58 11.57 11.18
CA ASN A 219 -15.48 12.76 10.34
C ASN A 219 -14.15 12.82 9.59
N THR A 220 -13.03 12.56 10.28
CA THR A 220 -11.69 12.56 9.70
C THR A 220 -11.53 11.43 8.68
N SER A 221 -11.97 10.21 8.98
CA SER A 221 -11.91 9.10 8.03
C SER A 221 -12.79 9.35 6.81
N ARG A 222 -13.97 9.97 6.98
CA ARG A 222 -14.84 10.39 5.87
C ARG A 222 -14.14 11.40 4.97
N LEU A 223 -13.47 12.39 5.57
CA LEU A 223 -12.70 13.41 4.84
C LEU A 223 -11.59 12.73 4.03
N LEU A 224 -10.76 11.92 4.68
CA LEU A 224 -9.65 11.18 4.08
C LEU A 224 -10.09 10.39 2.83
N VAL A 225 -11.11 9.53 2.95
CA VAL A 225 -11.57 8.71 1.82
C VAL A 225 -12.16 9.56 0.70
N THR A 226 -12.89 10.61 1.05
CA THR A 226 -13.52 11.49 0.05
C THR A 226 -12.46 12.24 -0.75
N GLU A 227 -11.46 12.79 -0.08
CA GLU A 227 -10.36 13.52 -0.72
C GLU A 227 -9.42 12.57 -1.46
N SER A 228 -9.21 11.33 -0.98
CA SER A 228 -8.42 10.33 -1.70
C SER A 228 -9.09 9.96 -3.04
N ALA A 229 -10.41 9.76 -3.06
CA ALA A 229 -11.14 9.55 -4.30
C ALA A 229 -11.12 10.78 -5.22
N ARG A 230 -11.05 11.99 -4.66
CA ARG A 230 -10.94 13.25 -5.42
C ARG A 230 -9.58 13.39 -6.09
N VAL A 231 -8.48 13.24 -5.35
CA VAL A 231 -7.13 13.37 -5.94
C VAL A 231 -6.89 12.31 -7.00
N GLN A 232 -7.39 11.09 -6.80
CA GLN A 232 -7.33 10.04 -7.83
C GLN A 232 -8.09 10.44 -9.10
N ALA A 233 -9.32 10.93 -8.96
CA ALA A 233 -10.11 11.37 -10.11
C ALA A 233 -9.51 12.59 -10.82
N GLU A 234 -8.86 13.49 -10.06
CA GLU A 234 -8.15 14.64 -10.62
C GLU A 234 -6.89 14.22 -11.38
N SER A 235 -6.07 13.33 -10.82
CA SER A 235 -4.95 12.72 -11.54
C SER A 235 -5.40 12.01 -12.81
N GLN A 236 -6.51 11.26 -12.75
CA GLN A 236 -7.11 10.62 -13.93
C GLN A 236 -7.53 11.64 -14.98
N LYS A 237 -8.16 12.75 -14.57
CA LYS A 237 -8.56 13.82 -15.50
C LYS A 237 -7.35 14.41 -16.23
N LEU A 238 -6.26 14.69 -15.51
CA LEU A 238 -5.03 15.22 -16.10
C LEU A 238 -4.45 14.25 -17.14
N THR A 239 -4.39 12.97 -16.80
CA THR A 239 -3.97 11.92 -17.75
C THR A 239 -4.89 11.87 -18.97
N TYR A 240 -6.22 11.86 -18.76
CA TYR A 240 -7.17 11.77 -19.87
C TYR A 240 -7.08 12.98 -20.80
N LEU A 241 -6.88 14.19 -20.27
CA LEU A 241 -6.67 15.39 -21.09
C LEU A 241 -5.40 15.29 -21.94
N LYS A 242 -4.32 14.78 -21.36
CA LYS A 242 -3.04 14.61 -22.06
C LYS A 242 -3.12 13.54 -23.16
N ASP A 243 -3.77 12.43 -22.88
CA ASP A 243 -3.70 11.24 -23.74
C ASP A 243 -4.86 11.12 -24.74
N LEU A 244 -6.07 11.52 -24.33
CA LEU A 244 -7.29 11.40 -25.13
C LEU A 244 -7.72 12.74 -25.75
N GLY A 245 -7.19 13.85 -25.23
CA GLY A 245 -7.64 15.19 -25.56
C GLY A 245 -8.99 15.55 -24.92
N GLU A 246 -9.44 16.78 -25.15
CA GLU A 246 -10.68 17.31 -24.57
C GLU A 246 -11.95 16.54 -24.99
N ASP A 247 -11.97 16.05 -26.23
CA ASP A 247 -13.06 15.24 -26.80
C ASP A 247 -12.91 13.74 -26.49
N GLY A 248 -11.90 13.36 -25.72
CA GLY A 248 -11.78 12.02 -25.17
C GLY A 248 -12.98 11.63 -24.32
N GLU A 249 -13.22 10.33 -24.17
CA GLU A 249 -14.31 9.79 -23.36
C GLU A 249 -13.77 8.95 -22.21
N TYR A 250 -14.48 8.96 -21.09
CA TYR A 250 -14.21 8.12 -19.92
C TYR A 250 -15.50 7.43 -19.48
N LYS A 251 -15.35 6.26 -18.86
CA LYS A 251 -16.44 5.46 -18.30
C LYS A 251 -16.37 5.50 -16.79
N TYR A 252 -17.50 5.79 -16.15
CA TYR A 252 -17.62 5.75 -14.70
C TYR A 252 -17.73 4.29 -14.23
N VAL A 253 -16.89 3.89 -13.26
CA VAL A 253 -16.89 2.55 -12.69
C VAL A 253 -17.20 2.63 -11.20
N ALA A 254 -18.41 2.24 -10.84
CA ALA A 254 -18.82 2.18 -9.45
C ALA A 254 -18.22 0.96 -8.76
N LYS A 255 -17.78 1.11 -7.51
CA LYS A 255 -17.57 -0.04 -6.63
C LYS A 255 -18.94 -0.66 -6.33
N ILE A 256 -19.21 -1.86 -6.84
CA ILE A 256 -20.47 -2.58 -6.65
C ILE A 256 -20.34 -3.53 -5.45
N ASP A 257 -20.94 -3.14 -4.32
CA ASP A 257 -21.03 -3.91 -3.08
C ASP A 257 -22.31 -3.52 -2.31
N LYS A 258 -22.53 -4.12 -1.13
CA LYS A 258 -23.71 -3.82 -0.29
C LYS A 258 -23.77 -2.36 0.20
N LYS A 259 -22.68 -1.59 0.08
CA LYS A 259 -22.54 -0.20 0.53
C LYS A 259 -22.55 0.79 -0.63
N THR A 260 -22.78 0.34 -1.86
CA THR A 260 -22.84 1.22 -3.03
C THR A 260 -24.07 2.11 -2.96
N SER A 261 -23.89 3.42 -3.15
CA SER A 261 -24.99 4.37 -3.15
C SER A 261 -25.83 4.24 -4.44
N LYS A 262 -27.10 4.62 -4.36
CA LYS A 262 -28.00 4.70 -5.54
C LYS A 262 -27.41 5.58 -6.65
N ILE A 263 -26.75 6.68 -6.27
CA ILE A 263 -26.11 7.62 -7.20
C ILE A 263 -24.99 6.91 -7.97
N CYS A 264 -24.04 6.27 -7.26
CA CYS A 264 -22.96 5.53 -7.90
C CYS A 264 -23.48 4.39 -8.77
N HIS A 265 -24.51 3.67 -8.32
CA HIS A 265 -25.18 2.65 -9.14
C HIS A 265 -25.73 3.23 -10.44
N SER A 266 -26.42 4.37 -10.37
CA SER A 266 -27.04 5.01 -11.54
C SER A 266 -26.03 5.58 -12.54
N LEU A 267 -24.80 5.82 -12.11
CA LEU A 267 -23.71 6.31 -12.96
C LEU A 267 -22.84 5.17 -13.47
N ASN A 268 -22.94 3.98 -12.89
CA ASN A 268 -22.11 2.85 -13.27
C ASN A 268 -22.24 2.56 -14.76
N SER A 269 -21.09 2.43 -15.43
CA SER A 269 -20.96 2.23 -16.86
C SER A 269 -21.43 3.35 -17.78
N LYS A 270 -21.83 4.51 -17.26
CA LYS A 270 -22.08 5.69 -18.11
C LYS A 270 -20.76 6.24 -18.64
N VAL A 271 -20.82 6.73 -19.88
CA VAL A 271 -19.71 7.35 -20.59
C VAL A 271 -19.91 8.86 -20.61
N PHE A 272 -18.84 9.60 -20.41
CA PHE A 272 -18.81 11.06 -20.39
C PHE A 272 -17.57 11.57 -21.12
N LYS A 273 -17.61 12.82 -21.60
CA LYS A 273 -16.45 13.46 -22.21
C LYS A 273 -15.51 14.01 -21.14
N VAL A 274 -14.22 13.97 -21.41
CA VAL A 274 -13.17 14.44 -20.49
C VAL A 274 -13.29 15.94 -20.20
N LYS A 275 -13.62 16.76 -21.21
CA LYS A 275 -13.87 18.20 -21.01
C LYS A 275 -15.03 18.50 -20.05
N ASP A 276 -16.01 17.60 -19.99
CA ASP A 276 -17.19 17.73 -19.13
C ASP A 276 -16.96 17.08 -17.74
N MET A 277 -15.75 16.59 -17.44
CA MET A 277 -15.45 15.89 -16.20
C MET A 277 -15.48 16.84 -14.99
N ILE A 278 -16.51 16.68 -14.15
CA ILE A 278 -16.79 17.47 -12.96
C ILE A 278 -16.94 16.54 -11.75
N PHE A 279 -16.02 16.69 -10.79
CA PHE A 279 -16.01 15.91 -9.55
C PHE A 279 -17.26 16.17 -8.71
N GLY A 280 -17.94 15.11 -8.30
CA GLY A 280 -19.21 15.19 -7.58
C GLY A 280 -20.45 15.35 -8.45
N VAL A 281 -20.33 15.34 -9.78
CA VAL A 281 -21.45 15.37 -10.73
C VAL A 281 -21.45 14.16 -11.66
N ASN A 282 -20.33 13.93 -12.35
CA ASN A 282 -20.15 12.82 -13.29
C ASN A 282 -18.78 12.13 -13.15
N ALA A 283 -17.98 12.56 -12.18
CA ALA A 283 -16.74 11.92 -11.76
C ALA A 283 -16.68 11.81 -10.22
N PRO A 284 -16.02 10.80 -9.66
CA PRO A 284 -15.83 10.69 -8.21
C PRO A 284 -15.12 11.93 -7.61
N PRO A 285 -15.35 12.25 -6.32
CA PRO A 285 -16.26 11.59 -5.39
C PRO A 285 -17.70 12.11 -5.49
N MET A 286 -18.66 11.19 -5.69
CA MET A 286 -20.09 11.54 -5.80
C MET A 286 -20.78 11.81 -4.46
N HIS A 287 -20.23 11.25 -3.39
CA HIS A 287 -20.76 11.33 -2.03
C HIS A 287 -19.63 11.14 -1.03
N PRO A 288 -19.83 11.48 0.26
CA PRO A 288 -18.86 11.12 1.28
C PRO A 288 -18.66 9.60 1.30
N TRP A 289 -17.43 9.13 1.51
CA TRP A 289 -17.06 7.71 1.41
C TRP A 289 -17.20 7.10 -0.01
N CYS A 290 -17.14 7.92 -1.06
CA CYS A 290 -17.12 7.41 -2.42
C CYS A 290 -15.85 6.58 -2.66
N ARG A 291 -16.03 5.38 -3.21
CA ARG A 291 -14.94 4.43 -3.54
C ARG A 291 -14.96 4.04 -5.02
N SER A 292 -15.70 4.79 -5.82
CA SER A 292 -15.82 4.60 -7.26
C SER A 292 -14.62 5.24 -7.96
N THR A 293 -14.32 4.78 -9.16
CA THR A 293 -13.22 5.30 -9.99
C THR A 293 -13.71 5.54 -11.42
N THR A 294 -12.82 6.00 -12.29
CA THR A 294 -13.09 6.11 -13.72
C THR A 294 -12.04 5.35 -14.51
N VAL A 295 -12.39 4.97 -15.74
CA VAL A 295 -11.47 4.37 -16.71
C VAL A 295 -11.62 5.09 -18.04
N PRO A 296 -10.57 5.15 -18.85
CA PRO A 296 -10.70 5.70 -20.20
C PRO A 296 -11.71 4.86 -20.99
N HIS A 297 -12.65 5.54 -21.67
CA HIS A 297 -13.56 4.94 -22.61
C HIS A 297 -12.98 5.14 -24.00
N VAL A 298 -12.07 4.25 -24.31
CA VAL A 298 -11.38 4.23 -25.58
C VAL A 298 -11.91 3.02 -26.32
N GLY A 299 -12.30 3.18 -27.61
CA GLY A 299 -12.89 2.13 -28.44
C GLY A 299 -11.94 0.94 -28.66
N ASN A 300 -11.66 0.50 -29.89
CA ASN A 300 -10.54 -0.44 -30.11
C ASN A 300 -9.18 0.29 -29.96
N TRP A 301 -8.97 0.86 -28.77
CA TRP A 301 -7.81 1.63 -28.35
C TRP A 301 -6.58 0.77 -28.34
N ARG A 302 -6.74 -0.52 -28.08
CA ARG A 302 -5.68 -1.52 -28.14
C ARG A 302 -5.15 -1.61 -29.57
N ASP A 303 -6.04 -1.63 -30.58
CA ASP A 303 -5.64 -1.61 -31.98
C ASP A 303 -4.99 -0.27 -32.36
N ARG A 304 -5.54 0.87 -31.95
CA ARG A 304 -4.92 2.19 -32.18
C ARG A 304 -3.55 2.32 -31.48
N PHE A 305 -3.46 1.90 -30.23
CA PHE A 305 -2.25 1.88 -29.41
C PHE A 305 -1.15 1.03 -30.05
N PHE A 306 -1.47 -0.17 -30.53
CA PHE A 306 -0.51 -1.04 -31.23
C PHE A 306 -0.22 -0.58 -32.66
N THR A 307 -1.15 0.12 -33.33
CA THR A 307 -0.96 0.66 -34.69
C THR A 307 -0.10 1.92 -34.69
N GLU A 308 -0.33 2.85 -33.77
CA GLU A 308 0.44 4.11 -33.61
C GLU A 308 1.85 3.88 -33.07
N ARG A 309 2.05 2.78 -32.32
CA ARG A 309 3.35 2.37 -31.80
C ARG A 309 4.05 1.30 -32.67
N LYS A 310 3.42 0.85 -33.76
CA LYS A 310 4.01 -0.07 -34.74
C LYS A 310 5.19 0.64 -35.42
N GLY A 311 6.41 0.28 -35.04
CA GLY A 311 7.66 0.85 -35.58
C GLY A 311 8.37 1.89 -34.69
N LYS A 312 7.75 2.39 -33.61
CA LYS A 312 8.40 3.35 -32.67
C LYS A 312 9.21 2.68 -31.57
N TYR A 313 8.84 1.46 -31.17
CA TYR A 313 9.66 0.61 -30.33
C TYR A 313 9.84 -0.72 -31.06
N ARG A 314 11.09 -1.08 -31.38
CA ARG A 314 11.40 -2.47 -31.75
C ARG A 314 11.30 -3.29 -30.47
N VAL A 315 10.12 -3.86 -30.21
CA VAL A 315 10.09 -5.11 -29.47
C VAL A 315 10.65 -6.13 -30.44
N GLU A 316 11.90 -6.48 -30.21
CA GLU A 316 12.55 -7.57 -30.92
C GLU A 316 11.64 -8.80 -30.81
N ASP A 317 11.21 -9.35 -31.95
CA ASP A 317 10.25 -10.46 -32.01
C ASP A 317 10.76 -11.56 -31.08
N LYS A 318 10.05 -11.83 -29.98
CA LYS A 318 10.56 -12.77 -28.96
C LYS A 318 10.82 -14.15 -29.57
N GLU A 319 10.07 -14.52 -30.61
CA GLU A 319 10.32 -15.73 -31.39
C GLU A 319 11.60 -15.61 -32.22
N LEU A 320 11.81 -14.51 -32.96
CA LEU A 320 13.02 -14.28 -33.76
C LEU A 320 14.29 -14.16 -32.90
N VAL A 321 14.21 -13.52 -31.73
CA VAL A 321 15.33 -13.45 -30.76
C VAL A 321 15.63 -14.83 -30.20
N LYS A 322 14.59 -15.58 -29.82
CA LYS A 322 14.75 -16.94 -29.31
C LYS A 322 15.31 -17.87 -30.38
N GLU A 323 14.92 -17.72 -31.64
CA GLU A 323 15.48 -18.43 -32.78
C GLU A 323 16.97 -18.09 -32.98
N LYS A 324 17.34 -16.81 -32.95
CA LYS A 324 18.76 -16.39 -33.05
C LYS A 324 19.62 -16.93 -31.89
N LEU A 325 19.11 -16.89 -30.65
CA LEU A 325 19.79 -17.45 -29.48
C LEU A 325 19.87 -18.98 -29.58
N GLN A 326 18.84 -19.62 -30.11
CA GLN A 326 18.81 -21.06 -30.36
C GLN A 326 19.85 -21.48 -31.41
N GLU A 327 20.00 -20.72 -32.49
CA GLU A 327 21.02 -20.93 -33.52
C GLU A 327 22.43 -20.75 -32.95
N LYS A 328 22.67 -19.67 -32.19
CA LYS A 328 23.94 -19.42 -31.50
C LYS A 328 24.33 -20.57 -30.57
N ALA A 329 23.41 -21.02 -29.73
CA ALA A 329 23.65 -22.12 -28.80
C ALA A 329 23.86 -23.48 -29.51
N LYS A 330 23.18 -23.71 -30.64
CA LYS A 330 23.42 -24.91 -31.46
C LYS A 330 24.81 -24.88 -32.10
N LYS A 331 25.27 -23.72 -32.57
CA LYS A 331 26.62 -23.55 -33.11
C LYS A 331 27.68 -23.82 -32.04
N GLU A 332 27.52 -23.26 -30.84
CA GLU A 332 28.42 -23.53 -29.70
C GLU A 332 28.43 -25.03 -29.33
N MET A 333 27.27 -25.69 -29.33
CA MET A 333 27.21 -27.14 -29.11
C MET A 333 28.03 -27.92 -30.15
N LEU A 334 27.94 -27.56 -31.44
CA LEU A 334 28.72 -28.21 -32.50
C LEU A 334 30.24 -27.98 -32.32
N GLU A 335 30.64 -26.75 -32.01
CA GLU A 335 32.03 -26.41 -31.70
C GLU A 335 32.55 -27.21 -30.49
N MET A 336 31.74 -27.38 -29.44
CA MET A 336 32.13 -28.19 -28.29
C MET A 336 32.23 -29.69 -28.59
N ILE A 337 31.52 -30.21 -29.60
CA ILE A 337 31.70 -31.60 -30.07
C ILE A 337 33.03 -31.74 -30.79
N ASP A 338 33.33 -30.80 -31.69
CA ASP A 338 34.56 -30.79 -32.48
C ASP A 338 35.81 -30.63 -31.60
N ASP A 339 35.74 -29.74 -30.60
CA ASP A 339 36.77 -29.54 -29.57
C ASP A 339 36.92 -30.72 -28.58
N GLY A 340 36.06 -31.76 -28.67
CA GLY A 340 36.02 -32.87 -27.73
C GLY A 340 35.60 -32.50 -26.30
N LYS A 341 35.02 -31.30 -26.11
CA LYS A 341 34.48 -30.85 -24.81
C LYS A 341 33.19 -31.58 -24.44
N ILE A 342 32.44 -32.06 -25.42
CA ILE A 342 31.31 -32.97 -25.25
C ILE A 342 31.41 -34.15 -26.19
N LYS A 343 30.95 -35.33 -25.73
CA LYS A 343 30.97 -36.56 -26.52
C LYS A 343 29.54 -37.03 -26.82
N ILE A 344 29.24 -37.31 -28.09
CA ILE A 344 27.92 -37.79 -28.55
C ILE A 344 27.88 -39.32 -28.50
N GLU A 345 28.20 -39.88 -27.34
CA GLU A 345 28.11 -41.32 -27.03
C GLU A 345 27.47 -41.50 -25.66
N LEU A 346 26.68 -42.57 -25.50
CA LEU A 346 26.02 -42.84 -24.22
C LEU A 346 27.06 -43.22 -23.16
N ASN A 347 27.04 -42.52 -22.03
CA ASN A 347 27.84 -42.88 -20.88
C ASN A 347 27.07 -43.89 -20.01
N ASN A 348 27.41 -45.17 -20.14
CA ASN A 348 26.71 -46.25 -19.45
C ASN A 348 26.72 -46.07 -17.92
N GLU A 349 27.85 -45.69 -17.30
CA GLU A 349 27.96 -45.50 -15.85
C GLU A 349 27.00 -44.42 -15.32
N LYS A 350 26.88 -43.29 -16.03
CA LYS A 350 25.92 -42.23 -15.68
C LYS A 350 24.50 -42.63 -16.00
N GLN A 351 24.29 -43.39 -17.08
CA GLN A 351 22.98 -43.87 -17.49
C GLN A 351 22.40 -44.90 -16.50
N GLU A 352 23.23 -45.77 -15.91
CA GLU A 352 22.80 -46.76 -14.92
C GLU A 352 22.07 -46.15 -13.72
N ARG A 353 22.40 -44.91 -13.33
CA ARG A 353 21.72 -44.15 -12.27
C ARG A 353 20.24 -43.89 -12.55
N HIS A 354 19.81 -44.16 -13.78
CA HIS A 354 18.45 -43.98 -14.29
C HIS A 354 17.87 -45.29 -14.83
N ILE A 355 18.44 -46.45 -14.50
CA ILE A 355 17.92 -47.77 -14.88
C ILE A 355 17.55 -48.52 -13.61
N LEU A 356 16.31 -49.01 -13.53
CA LEU A 356 15.85 -49.78 -12.38
C LEU A 356 16.74 -51.00 -12.14
N ASN A 357 16.86 -51.39 -10.86
CA ASN A 357 17.59 -52.57 -10.42
C ASN A 357 19.12 -52.56 -10.62
N THR A 358 19.72 -51.43 -10.99
CA THR A 358 21.18 -51.29 -10.98
C THR A 358 21.69 -50.84 -9.61
N LYS A 359 22.94 -51.20 -9.29
CA LYS A 359 23.62 -50.72 -8.08
C LYS A 359 23.69 -49.18 -8.04
N ALA A 360 23.92 -48.55 -9.19
CA ALA A 360 24.00 -47.09 -9.32
C ALA A 360 22.66 -46.39 -9.07
N TYR A 361 21.54 -46.97 -9.52
CA TYR A 361 20.20 -46.46 -9.26
C TYR A 361 19.84 -46.50 -7.77
N TYR A 362 20.06 -47.64 -7.11
CA TYR A 362 19.80 -47.76 -5.68
C TYR A 362 20.68 -46.83 -4.85
N ASN A 363 21.96 -46.71 -5.19
CA ASN A 363 22.87 -45.76 -4.54
C ASN A 363 22.32 -44.32 -4.66
N LYS A 364 21.89 -43.90 -5.86
CA LYS A 364 21.27 -42.58 -6.06
C LYS A 364 19.95 -42.42 -5.30
N LYS A 365 19.13 -43.47 -5.24
CA LYS A 365 17.83 -43.48 -4.54
C LYS A 365 18.00 -43.27 -3.03
N TYR A 366 19.00 -43.89 -2.40
CA TYR A 366 19.20 -43.83 -0.96
C TYR A 366 20.04 -42.63 -0.49
N ASN A 367 20.87 -42.07 -1.37
CA ASN A 367 21.78 -40.97 -1.03
C ASN A 367 21.37 -39.61 -1.60
N SER A 368 20.15 -39.47 -2.13
CA SER A 368 19.63 -38.20 -2.68
C SER A 368 18.33 -37.79 -1.98
N SER A 369 18.13 -36.49 -1.82
CA SER A 369 16.90 -35.89 -1.27
C SER A 369 15.68 -36.02 -2.20
N ILE A 370 15.89 -36.40 -3.47
CA ILE A 370 14.84 -36.54 -4.48
C ILE A 370 14.96 -37.92 -5.13
N LEU A 371 13.84 -38.65 -5.24
CA LEU A 371 13.86 -39.96 -5.89
C LEU A 371 14.26 -39.84 -7.38
N PRO A 372 15.13 -40.74 -7.88
CA PRO A 372 15.60 -40.68 -9.26
C PRO A 372 14.51 -41.09 -10.25
N SER A 373 14.35 -40.28 -11.30
CA SER A 373 13.60 -40.68 -12.50
C SER A 373 14.30 -41.87 -13.19
N TYR A 374 13.52 -42.81 -13.73
CA TYR A 374 14.06 -44.02 -14.34
C TYR A 374 13.51 -44.29 -15.74
N ILE A 375 14.36 -44.87 -16.57
CA ILE A 375 14.11 -45.26 -17.95
C ILE A 375 13.63 -46.70 -17.99
N THR A 376 12.66 -46.94 -18.87
CA THR A 376 12.12 -48.26 -19.19
C THR A 376 12.47 -48.69 -20.62
N LEU A 377 12.86 -47.74 -21.48
CA LEU A 377 13.27 -48.01 -22.86
C LEU A 377 14.72 -48.53 -22.92
N ASP A 378 15.01 -49.38 -23.91
CA ASP A 378 16.34 -49.93 -24.12
C ASP A 378 17.39 -48.83 -24.34
N THR A 379 18.55 -48.98 -23.70
CA THR A 379 19.61 -47.96 -23.72
C THR A 379 20.23 -47.80 -25.11
N LYS A 380 20.36 -48.87 -25.90
CA LYS A 380 20.86 -48.78 -27.28
C LYS A 380 19.87 -48.04 -28.16
N GLU A 381 18.58 -48.22 -27.90
CA GLU A 381 17.53 -47.48 -28.60
C GLU A 381 17.53 -45.98 -28.27
N ILE A 382 17.69 -45.64 -26.98
CA ILE A 382 17.87 -44.24 -26.54
C ILE A 382 19.11 -43.62 -27.18
N GLU A 383 20.23 -44.35 -27.19
CA GLU A 383 21.47 -43.87 -27.79
C GLU A 383 21.30 -43.63 -29.29
N LYS A 384 20.70 -44.59 -30.00
CA LYS A 384 20.43 -44.49 -31.45
C LYS A 384 19.57 -43.27 -31.79
N ILE A 385 18.47 -43.06 -31.07
CA ILE A 385 17.56 -41.92 -31.32
C ILE A 385 18.27 -40.60 -31.03
N THR A 386 19.00 -40.53 -29.91
CA THR A 386 19.73 -39.33 -29.52
C THR A 386 20.83 -38.98 -30.54
N LYS A 387 21.62 -39.97 -31.00
CA LYS A 387 22.68 -39.76 -32.00
C LYS A 387 22.16 -39.31 -33.36
N LYS A 388 21.01 -39.81 -33.80
CA LYS A 388 20.48 -39.54 -35.15
C LYS A 388 19.94 -38.13 -35.31
N GLU A 389 19.32 -37.58 -34.27
CA GLU A 389 18.47 -36.39 -34.39
C GLU A 389 18.87 -35.25 -33.43
N PHE A 390 20.00 -35.36 -32.69
CA PHE A 390 20.38 -34.35 -31.68
C PHE A 390 20.46 -32.92 -32.22
N ILE A 391 20.85 -32.73 -33.48
CA ILE A 391 20.97 -31.40 -34.10
C ILE A 391 19.61 -30.75 -34.39
N ASN A 392 18.58 -31.57 -34.58
CA ASN A 392 17.23 -31.14 -34.91
C ASN A 392 16.45 -30.68 -33.67
N PHE A 393 16.91 -31.05 -32.46
CA PHE A 393 16.25 -30.66 -31.22
C PHE A 393 16.73 -29.32 -30.66
N PRO A 394 15.85 -28.55 -30.01
CA PRO A 394 16.24 -27.37 -29.24
C PRO A 394 17.22 -27.71 -28.12
N VAL A 395 18.28 -26.91 -28.01
CA VAL A 395 19.20 -26.91 -26.88
C VAL A 395 18.74 -25.99 -25.76
N LEU A 396 19.12 -26.29 -24.52
CA LEU A 396 18.96 -25.37 -23.40
C LEU A 396 20.12 -24.39 -23.38
N PHE A 397 19.81 -23.10 -23.26
CA PHE A 397 20.76 -22.01 -23.19
C PHE A 397 20.43 -21.06 -22.02
N ASP A 398 21.37 -20.18 -21.66
CA ASP A 398 21.13 -19.08 -20.71
C ASP A 398 20.61 -17.81 -21.41
N ASP A 399 20.38 -16.75 -20.65
CA ASP A 399 19.78 -15.51 -21.18
C ASP A 399 20.68 -14.81 -22.23
N GLU A 400 21.95 -15.22 -22.34
CA GLU A 400 22.91 -14.72 -23.34
C GLU A 400 23.06 -15.65 -24.56
N GLY A 401 22.28 -16.75 -24.62
CA GLY A 401 22.32 -17.73 -25.70
C GLY A 401 23.47 -18.72 -25.59
N LYS A 402 24.10 -18.87 -24.42
CA LYS A 402 25.19 -19.82 -24.20
C LYS A 402 24.66 -21.21 -23.88
N PHE A 403 25.19 -22.24 -24.52
CA PHE A 403 24.75 -23.62 -24.38
C PHE A 403 24.98 -24.17 -22.96
N ARG A 404 23.93 -24.71 -22.34
CA ARG A 404 23.97 -25.25 -20.96
C ARG A 404 24.34 -26.74 -20.88
N ASN A 405 24.94 -27.30 -21.91
CA ASN A 405 25.27 -28.74 -22.01
C ASN A 405 24.06 -29.66 -21.85
N LYS A 406 22.87 -29.21 -22.23
CA LYS A 406 21.61 -29.97 -22.06
C LYS A 406 20.65 -29.76 -23.23
N GLN A 407 19.92 -30.82 -23.58
CA GLN A 407 18.83 -30.78 -24.56
C GLN A 407 17.56 -31.42 -23.97
N ILE A 408 16.40 -31.04 -24.48
CA ILE A 408 15.14 -31.76 -24.20
C ILE A 408 14.66 -32.36 -25.52
N ILE A 409 14.63 -33.70 -25.55
CA ILE A 409 14.25 -34.47 -26.73
C ILE A 409 12.90 -35.12 -26.49
N ASN A 410 11.99 -35.00 -27.46
CA ASN A 410 10.79 -35.82 -27.51
C ASN A 410 11.09 -37.08 -28.31
N TYR A 411 11.09 -38.24 -27.64
CA TYR A 411 11.39 -39.52 -28.26
C TYR A 411 10.17 -40.14 -28.97
N ASN A 412 9.03 -39.45 -28.98
CA ASN A 412 7.75 -39.85 -29.58
C ASN A 412 7.14 -41.16 -29.04
N LYS A 413 7.77 -41.76 -28.02
CA LYS A 413 7.32 -42.95 -27.28
C LYS A 413 7.66 -42.79 -25.81
N ILE A 414 6.99 -43.54 -24.95
CA ILE A 414 7.27 -43.52 -23.50
C ILE A 414 8.69 -44.06 -23.28
N ILE A 415 9.54 -43.26 -22.64
CA ILE A 415 10.94 -43.62 -22.38
C ILE A 415 11.19 -44.07 -20.95
N GLY A 416 10.26 -43.75 -20.05
CA GLY A 416 10.39 -44.01 -18.62
C GLY A 416 9.45 -43.16 -17.78
N LYS A 417 9.71 -43.11 -16.48
CA LYS A 417 8.94 -42.31 -15.52
C LYS A 417 9.80 -41.22 -14.89
N SER A 418 9.28 -39.99 -14.90
CA SER A 418 9.85 -38.86 -14.20
C SER A 418 9.25 -38.76 -12.80
N TYR A 419 10.08 -38.50 -11.79
CA TYR A 419 9.61 -38.31 -10.42
C TYR A 419 9.40 -36.81 -10.17
N VAL A 420 8.14 -36.40 -9.98
CA VAL A 420 7.71 -35.01 -9.80
C VAL A 420 6.56 -34.98 -8.80
N ASN A 421 6.58 -34.05 -7.83
CA ASN A 421 5.51 -33.88 -6.83
C ASN A 421 5.13 -35.19 -6.12
N ASP A 422 6.14 -35.92 -5.65
CA ASP A 422 6.02 -37.21 -4.95
C ASP A 422 5.43 -38.38 -5.74
N GLU A 423 5.24 -38.23 -7.06
CA GLU A 423 4.69 -39.26 -7.94
C GLU A 423 5.59 -39.59 -9.14
N TYR A 424 5.45 -40.80 -9.67
CA TYR A 424 6.09 -41.23 -10.92
C TYR A 424 5.13 -41.11 -12.10
N ILE A 425 5.45 -40.21 -13.02
CA ILE A 425 4.63 -39.92 -14.19
C ILE A 425 5.35 -40.39 -15.45
N GLU A 426 4.66 -41.13 -16.31
CA GLU A 426 5.18 -41.58 -17.60
C GLU A 426 5.44 -40.39 -18.53
N THR A 427 6.57 -40.43 -19.24
CA THR A 427 6.94 -39.35 -20.15
C THR A 427 7.58 -39.85 -21.43
N LYS A 428 7.36 -39.08 -22.50
CA LYS A 428 8.04 -39.22 -23.80
C LYS A 428 9.25 -38.29 -23.95
N LEU A 429 9.43 -37.37 -23.00
CA LEU A 429 10.50 -36.38 -23.01
C LEU A 429 11.69 -36.87 -22.20
N GLY A 430 12.88 -36.78 -22.79
CA GLY A 430 14.14 -37.01 -22.10
C GLY A 430 14.98 -35.75 -22.07
N LYS A 431 15.49 -35.41 -20.90
CA LYS A 431 16.53 -34.39 -20.75
C LYS A 431 17.88 -35.06 -20.93
N VAL A 432 18.58 -34.69 -21.99
CA VAL A 432 19.93 -35.19 -22.31
C VAL A 432 20.95 -34.27 -21.67
N HIS A 433 21.88 -34.85 -20.92
CA HIS A 433 22.97 -34.15 -20.25
C HIS A 433 24.30 -34.52 -20.91
N TYR A 434 24.99 -33.55 -21.52
CA TYR A 434 26.25 -33.75 -22.20
C TYR A 434 27.46 -33.48 -21.29
N SER A 435 28.54 -34.21 -21.55
CA SER A 435 29.83 -34.00 -20.88
C SER A 435 30.97 -34.58 -21.73
N LYS A 436 32.21 -34.33 -21.32
CA LYS A 436 33.41 -34.94 -21.93
C LYS A 436 33.36 -36.47 -21.98
N THR A 437 32.71 -37.11 -21.01
CA THR A 437 32.66 -38.58 -20.89
C THR A 437 31.49 -39.22 -21.64
N GLY A 438 30.69 -38.44 -22.37
CA GLY A 438 29.45 -38.88 -23.02
C GLY A 438 28.21 -38.21 -22.45
N PHE A 439 27.06 -38.61 -22.95
CA PHE A 439 25.75 -38.15 -22.49
C PHE A 439 25.00 -39.20 -21.67
N HIS A 440 24.05 -38.75 -20.86
CA HIS A 440 23.03 -39.62 -20.26
C HIS A 440 21.67 -38.92 -20.35
N VAL A 441 20.62 -39.73 -20.35
CA VAL A 441 19.24 -39.28 -20.54
C VAL A 441 18.46 -39.49 -19.25
N VAL A 442 17.68 -38.48 -18.87
CA VAL A 442 16.82 -38.49 -17.70
C VAL A 442 15.38 -38.24 -18.15
N PRO A 443 14.40 -39.09 -17.78
CA PRO A 443 12.99 -38.82 -18.05
C PRO A 443 12.58 -37.47 -17.46
N TYR A 444 11.91 -36.66 -18.27
CA TYR A 444 11.62 -35.27 -17.95
C TYR A 444 10.15 -34.93 -18.17
N ILE A 445 9.62 -34.03 -17.35
CA ILE A 445 8.29 -33.44 -17.52
C ILE A 445 8.46 -31.91 -17.47
N LYS A 446 7.82 -31.21 -18.41
CA LYS A 446 7.77 -29.74 -18.37
C LYS A 446 6.88 -29.36 -17.19
N LYS A 447 7.39 -28.50 -16.30
CA LYS A 447 6.55 -27.84 -15.30
C LYS A 447 5.72 -26.80 -16.04
N GLU A 448 4.39 -26.85 -15.88
CA GLU A 448 3.48 -25.80 -16.36
C GLU A 448 3.67 -24.49 -15.61
#